data_AF-A0A365Y4M9-F1
#
_entry.id   AF-A0A365Y4M9-F1
#
_cell.length_a   1.000
_cell.length_b   1.000
_cell.length_c   1.000
_cell.angle_alpha   90.00
_cell.angle_beta   90.00
_cell.angle_gamma   90.00
#
_symmetry.space_group_name_H-M   'P 1'
#
loop_
_entity.id
_entity.type
_entity.pdbx_description
1 polymer ?
#
loop_
_entity_poly.entity_id
_entity_poly.type
_entity_poly.pdbx_seq_one_letter_code
_entity_poly.pdbx_strand_id
1 'polypeptide(L)'
;MTRYYVTLLLGGMLSNSTAVQAQQTFTPYEQQIPGTTVSFKMMPIKGGSFTLGSPDNEKGRNKDEGPAKNVTIADFWMGATEVTFDEYDIYADAEKDKTPIPDGMTRPSPPYIDLTLGMGKAGGFPANSMSQYGALMYCKWLYAKTGVFYRLPTAAEWEYACRAGAKTAYPFGTDESQLKKYAWFKENSGEKYHKVAQLQPNAWGLYDMLGNVAEWTLDQYDESGVANATATDPWTMPVAKMSRVIKGGNYNDAAPALRSAARLKSDPVWNRRDPQIPKSSWWNADAPFIGFRIVRPAKQPTPEEAEKFFEEIIDKYKGSR
;
A
#
# COMPACT_ATOMS: atom_id res chain seq x y z
N MET A 1 64.27 -15.84 27.35
CA MET A 1 63.33 -14.81 26.84
C MET A 1 62.24 -15.52 26.07
N THR A 2 61.14 -15.85 26.75
CA THR A 2 60.03 -16.63 26.17
C THR A 2 58.97 -15.64 25.71
N ARG A 3 58.73 -15.56 24.40
CA ARG A 3 57.71 -14.67 23.82
C ARG A 3 56.33 -15.32 23.93
N TYR A 4 55.42 -14.67 24.66
CA TYR A 4 54.00 -15.03 24.70
C TYR A 4 53.29 -14.41 23.49
N TYR A 5 52.62 -15.24 22.70
CA TYR A 5 51.67 -14.79 21.68
C TYR A 5 50.33 -14.50 22.37
N VAL A 6 49.86 -13.25 22.27
CA VAL A 6 48.51 -12.86 22.68
C VAL A 6 47.65 -12.86 21.43
N THR A 7 46.81 -13.87 21.29
CA THR A 7 45.77 -13.93 20.25
C THR A 7 44.60 -13.06 20.71
N LEU A 8 44.41 -11.91 20.07
CA LEU A 8 43.25 -11.05 20.28
C LEU A 8 42.04 -11.63 19.52
N LEU A 9 41.12 -12.27 20.24
CA LEU A 9 39.80 -12.65 19.72
C LEU A 9 38.90 -11.41 19.74
N LEU A 10 38.69 -10.76 18.59
CA LEU A 10 37.60 -9.81 18.40
C LEU A 10 36.28 -10.59 18.37
N GLY A 11 35.57 -10.60 19.50
CA GLY A 11 34.17 -11.00 19.55
C GLY A 11 33.31 -9.91 18.92
N GLY A 12 32.87 -10.12 17.67
CA GLY A 12 31.85 -9.29 17.04
C GLY A 12 30.51 -9.52 17.75
N MET A 13 29.94 -8.45 18.34
CA MET A 13 28.56 -8.47 18.80
C MET A 13 27.64 -8.46 17.57
N LEU A 14 27.06 -9.61 17.24
CA LEU A 14 25.92 -9.72 16.34
C LEU A 14 24.67 -9.16 17.06
N SER A 15 24.36 -7.89 16.80
CA SER A 15 23.07 -7.31 17.16
C SER A 15 22.02 -7.75 16.13
N ASN A 16 21.45 -8.94 16.30
CA ASN A 16 20.49 -9.52 15.35
C ASN A 16 19.32 -10.23 16.05
N SER A 17 18.73 -9.62 17.08
CA SER A 17 17.73 -10.31 17.91
C SER A 17 16.46 -9.54 18.28
N THR A 18 16.27 -8.29 17.83
CA THR A 18 15.00 -7.58 18.09
C THR A 18 13.93 -7.85 17.02
N ALA A 19 14.31 -7.98 15.74
CA ALA A 19 13.35 -8.16 14.65
C ALA A 19 12.68 -9.55 14.64
N VAL A 20 13.42 -10.60 14.98
CA VAL A 20 12.93 -11.99 14.89
C VAL A 20 11.96 -12.35 16.03
N GLN A 21 12.09 -11.72 17.19
CA GLN A 21 11.33 -12.11 18.39
C GLN A 21 9.90 -11.54 18.44
N ALA A 22 9.64 -10.41 17.76
CA ALA A 22 8.30 -9.83 17.63
C ALA A 22 7.37 -10.66 16.71
N GLN A 23 7.91 -11.64 15.98
CA GLN A 23 7.24 -12.38 14.93
C GLN A 23 6.26 -13.47 15.44
N GLN A 24 6.22 -13.75 16.75
CA GLN A 24 5.45 -14.88 17.32
C GLN A 24 4.02 -14.58 17.76
N THR A 25 3.57 -13.31 17.85
CA THR A 25 2.18 -13.00 18.28
C THR A 25 1.43 -12.20 17.22
N PHE A 26 0.19 -12.59 16.91
CA PHE A 26 -0.68 -11.90 15.95
C PHE A 26 -1.27 -10.61 16.55
N THR A 27 -0.39 -9.67 16.90
CA THR A 27 -0.69 -8.42 17.60
C THR A 27 -0.21 -7.21 16.80
N PRO A 28 -0.68 -5.98 17.11
CA PRO A 28 -0.15 -4.77 16.52
C PRO A 28 1.33 -4.58 16.85
N TYR A 29 2.12 -4.10 15.90
CA TYR A 29 3.54 -3.82 16.11
C TYR A 29 3.98 -2.59 15.30
N GLU A 30 5.12 -2.03 15.70
CA GLU A 30 5.81 -0.98 14.95
C GLU A 30 7.08 -1.54 14.33
N GLN A 31 7.29 -1.25 13.04
CA GLN A 31 8.49 -1.59 12.30
C GLN A 31 9.28 -0.33 12.05
N GLN A 32 10.48 -0.25 12.62
CA GLN A 32 11.45 0.77 12.26
C GLN A 32 12.13 0.38 10.93
N ILE A 33 12.29 1.33 10.01
CA ILE A 33 13.07 1.13 8.79
C ILE A 33 14.55 1.09 9.17
N PRO A 34 15.26 -0.03 8.90
CA PRO A 34 16.65 -0.19 9.33
C PRO A 34 17.56 0.93 8.84
N GLY A 35 18.35 1.48 9.77
CA GLY A 35 19.28 2.60 9.51
C GLY A 35 18.65 4.00 9.64
N THR A 36 17.39 4.10 10.05
CA THR A 36 16.67 5.40 10.18
C THR A 36 15.87 5.48 11.48
N THR A 37 15.36 6.65 11.84
CA THR A 37 14.42 6.82 12.96
C THR A 37 12.95 6.71 12.53
N VAL A 38 12.68 6.44 11.25
CA VAL A 38 11.32 6.37 10.72
C VAL A 38 10.76 4.97 10.99
N SER A 39 9.55 4.93 11.52
CA SER A 39 8.81 3.69 11.79
C SER A 39 7.39 3.77 11.23
N PHE A 40 6.81 2.60 10.98
CA PHE A 40 5.42 2.47 10.56
C PHE A 40 4.73 1.40 11.40
N LYS A 41 3.42 1.57 11.61
CA LYS A 41 2.60 0.68 12.44
C LYS A 41 1.84 -0.32 11.58
N MET A 42 1.82 -1.58 12.02
CA MET A 42 1.11 -2.67 11.36
C MET A 42 0.02 -3.21 12.29
N MET A 43 -1.20 -3.31 11.78
CA MET A 43 -2.38 -3.83 12.48
C MET A 43 -2.66 -5.27 12.05
N PRO A 44 -2.91 -6.21 12.99
CA PRO A 44 -3.28 -7.58 12.67
C PRO A 44 -4.72 -7.62 12.15
N ILE A 45 -4.91 -8.19 10.97
CA ILE A 45 -6.20 -8.36 10.33
C ILE A 45 -6.53 -9.84 10.36
N LYS A 46 -7.36 -10.23 11.34
CA LYS A 46 -7.81 -11.61 11.45
C LYS A 46 -8.68 -11.92 10.23
N GLY A 47 -8.27 -12.93 9.48
CA GLY A 47 -8.96 -13.39 8.29
C GLY A 47 -10.33 -13.99 8.61
N GLY A 48 -11.17 -14.10 7.59
CA GLY A 48 -12.52 -14.61 7.70
C GLY A 48 -13.30 -14.42 6.40
N SER A 49 -14.57 -14.82 6.43
CA SER A 49 -15.46 -14.68 5.29
C SER A 49 -16.18 -13.35 5.29
N PHE A 50 -16.30 -12.72 4.12
CA PHE A 50 -17.08 -11.51 3.92
C PHE A 50 -17.68 -11.47 2.50
N THR A 51 -18.59 -10.52 2.30
CA THR A 51 -19.17 -10.24 0.98
C THR A 51 -18.34 -9.17 0.27
N LEU A 52 -17.59 -9.58 -0.75
CA LEU A 52 -16.85 -8.71 -1.67
C LEU A 52 -17.81 -8.07 -2.67
N GLY A 53 -17.67 -6.76 -2.88
CA GLY A 53 -18.53 -5.97 -3.76
C GLY A 53 -19.72 -5.35 -3.02
N SER A 54 -20.68 -4.82 -3.79
CA SER A 54 -21.86 -4.13 -3.26
C SER A 54 -23.16 -4.77 -3.74
N PRO A 55 -24.23 -4.75 -2.92
CA PRO A 55 -25.54 -5.22 -3.34
C PRO A 55 -26.13 -4.30 -4.42
N ASP A 56 -26.99 -4.85 -5.28
CA ASP A 56 -27.51 -4.13 -6.45
C ASP A 56 -28.27 -2.84 -6.12
N ASN A 57 -28.81 -2.72 -4.91
CA ASN A 57 -29.54 -1.56 -4.42
C ASN A 57 -28.70 -0.59 -3.56
N GLU A 58 -27.38 -0.80 -3.42
CA GLU A 58 -26.53 0.15 -2.71
C GLU A 58 -26.47 1.50 -3.46
N LYS A 59 -26.83 2.57 -2.75
CA LYS A 59 -26.83 3.93 -3.32
C LYS A 59 -25.41 4.30 -3.79
N GLY A 60 -25.29 4.75 -5.03
CA GLY A 60 -24.02 5.22 -5.60
C GLY A 60 -23.10 4.11 -6.11
N ARG A 61 -23.57 2.84 -6.14
CA ARG A 61 -22.88 1.69 -6.71
C ARG A 61 -22.55 1.85 -8.21
N ASN A 62 -21.36 1.42 -8.60
CA ASN A 62 -20.97 1.20 -10.00
C ASN A 62 -21.23 -0.26 -10.45
N LYS A 63 -21.32 -0.46 -11.77
CA LYS A 63 -21.65 -1.77 -12.36
C LYS A 63 -20.59 -2.85 -12.09
N ASP A 64 -19.33 -2.46 -12.00
CA ASP A 64 -18.15 -3.31 -11.81
C ASP A 64 -17.93 -3.73 -10.34
N GLU A 65 -18.88 -3.44 -9.45
CA GLU A 65 -18.83 -3.79 -8.04
C GLU A 65 -19.60 -5.07 -7.71
N GLY A 66 -20.07 -5.81 -8.72
CA GLY A 66 -20.76 -7.07 -8.48
C GLY A 66 -20.92 -7.99 -9.69
N PRO A 67 -21.78 -9.02 -9.60
CA PRO A 67 -22.56 -9.38 -8.41
C PRO A 67 -21.67 -9.65 -7.19
N ALA A 68 -22.13 -9.24 -6.01
CA ALA A 68 -21.38 -9.42 -4.78
C ALA A 68 -21.15 -10.91 -4.48
N LYS A 69 -19.99 -11.26 -3.94
CA LYS A 69 -19.57 -12.64 -3.70
C LYS A 69 -19.08 -12.86 -2.28
N ASN A 70 -19.43 -14.00 -1.70
CA ASN A 70 -18.83 -14.44 -0.45
C ASN A 70 -17.45 -15.02 -0.74
N VAL A 71 -16.43 -14.46 -0.09
CA VAL A 71 -15.03 -14.87 -0.22
C VAL A 71 -14.40 -14.96 1.17
N THR A 72 -13.31 -15.71 1.28
CA THR A 72 -12.55 -15.86 2.52
C THR A 72 -11.17 -15.25 2.35
N ILE A 73 -10.76 -14.42 3.32
CA ILE A 73 -9.44 -13.79 3.37
C ILE A 73 -8.63 -14.45 4.48
N ALA A 74 -7.37 -14.78 4.21
CA ALA A 74 -6.43 -15.30 5.19
C ALA A 74 -6.03 -14.23 6.24
N ASP A 75 -5.34 -14.65 7.30
CA ASP A 75 -4.75 -13.71 8.25
C ASP A 75 -3.61 -12.92 7.59
N PHE A 76 -3.51 -11.63 7.88
CA PHE A 76 -2.39 -10.79 7.46
C PHE A 76 -2.24 -9.59 8.40
N TRP A 77 -1.18 -8.80 8.22
CA TRP A 77 -1.06 -7.48 8.79
C TRP A 77 -1.19 -6.41 7.71
N MET A 78 -1.79 -5.28 8.05
CA MET A 78 -1.91 -4.12 7.18
C MET A 78 -1.33 -2.88 7.85
N GLY A 79 -0.68 -2.00 7.09
CA GLY A 79 -0.24 -0.70 7.58
C GLY A 79 -1.44 0.07 8.17
N ALA A 80 -1.26 0.64 9.36
CA ALA A 80 -2.32 1.39 10.05
C ALA A 80 -2.77 2.61 9.25
N THR A 81 -1.89 3.16 8.42
CA THR A 81 -2.09 4.34 7.56
C THR A 81 -1.63 4.03 6.13
N GLU A 82 -1.85 4.96 5.21
CA GLU A 82 -1.08 5.01 3.96
C GLU A 82 0.42 5.12 4.28
N VAL A 83 1.28 4.65 3.36
CA VAL A 83 2.73 4.87 3.45
C VAL A 83 2.99 6.37 3.38
N THR A 84 3.67 6.90 4.38
CA THR A 84 3.94 8.34 4.44
C THR A 84 5.08 8.75 3.50
N PHE A 85 5.16 10.03 3.16
CA PHE A 85 6.27 10.60 2.41
C PHE A 85 7.58 10.41 3.18
N ASP A 86 7.56 10.54 4.51
CA ASP A 86 8.74 10.33 5.36
C ASP A 86 9.29 8.88 5.25
N GLU A 87 8.41 7.90 5.06
CA GLU A 87 8.79 6.50 4.78
C GLU A 87 9.29 6.30 3.35
N TYR A 88 8.52 6.77 2.36
CA TYR A 88 8.83 6.58 0.94
C TYR A 88 10.12 7.29 0.51
N ASP A 89 10.41 8.44 1.12
CA ASP A 89 11.56 9.27 0.78
C ASP A 89 12.89 8.62 1.19
N ILE A 90 12.89 7.72 2.18
CA ILE A 90 14.07 6.88 2.48
C ILE A 90 14.38 5.94 1.31
N TYR A 91 13.34 5.41 0.67
CA TYR A 91 13.50 4.60 -0.53
C TYR A 91 13.84 5.46 -1.76
N ALA A 92 13.24 6.63 -1.90
CA ALA A 92 13.47 7.47 -3.07
C ALA A 92 14.87 8.10 -3.08
N ASP A 93 15.38 8.51 -1.91
CA ASP A 93 16.65 9.20 -1.76
C ASP A 93 17.76 8.26 -1.26
N ALA A 94 18.73 7.98 -2.13
CA ALA A 94 19.85 7.10 -1.82
C ALA A 94 20.75 7.65 -0.68
N GLU A 95 20.78 8.97 -0.46
CA GLU A 95 21.56 9.56 0.63
C GLU A 95 20.93 9.30 2.01
N LYS A 96 19.61 9.06 2.04
CA LYS A 96 18.84 8.75 3.26
C LYS A 96 18.87 7.27 3.61
N ASP A 97 19.07 6.39 2.62
CA ASP A 97 19.25 4.96 2.86
C ASP A 97 20.71 4.61 3.15
N LYS A 98 21.12 4.78 4.40
CA LYS A 98 22.51 4.65 4.86
C LYS A 98 23.01 3.21 5.01
N THR A 99 22.29 2.25 4.46
CA THR A 99 22.40 0.85 4.85
C THR A 99 22.38 -0.01 3.59
N PRO A 100 23.19 -1.08 3.49
CA PRO A 100 23.38 -1.78 2.22
C PRO A 100 22.09 -2.37 1.66
N ILE A 101 21.95 -2.30 0.33
CA ILE A 101 20.90 -2.97 -0.44
C ILE A 101 21.54 -3.93 -1.44
N PRO A 102 20.84 -5.01 -1.86
CA PRO A 102 21.34 -5.91 -2.90
C PRO A 102 21.69 -5.16 -4.20
N ASP A 103 22.69 -5.65 -4.90
CA ASP A 103 23.07 -5.13 -6.22
C ASP A 103 21.88 -5.23 -7.19
N GLY A 104 21.73 -4.23 -8.07
CA GLY A 104 20.61 -4.13 -9.02
C GLY A 104 19.28 -3.63 -8.44
N MET A 105 19.17 -3.33 -7.14
CA MET A 105 18.01 -2.63 -6.59
C MET A 105 17.94 -1.20 -7.13
N THR A 106 16.84 -0.87 -7.82
CA THR A 106 16.65 0.43 -8.47
C THR A 106 15.69 1.34 -7.69
N ARG A 107 15.89 2.65 -7.84
CA ARG A 107 15.14 3.72 -7.17
C ARG A 107 14.42 4.60 -8.19
N PRO A 108 13.36 5.32 -7.76
CA PRO A 108 12.71 6.31 -8.61
C PRO A 108 13.69 7.35 -9.10
N SER A 109 13.62 7.70 -10.38
CA SER A 109 14.30 8.88 -10.89
C SER A 109 13.71 10.13 -10.22
N PRO A 110 14.49 11.19 -9.95
CA PRO A 110 13.95 12.45 -9.47
C PRO A 110 12.78 12.92 -10.36
N PRO A 111 11.63 13.31 -9.79
CA PRO A 111 10.51 13.79 -10.58
C PRO A 111 10.83 15.15 -11.22
N TYR A 112 10.29 15.41 -12.41
CA TYR A 112 10.50 16.68 -13.11
C TYR A 112 9.76 17.86 -12.47
N ILE A 113 8.66 17.57 -11.78
CA ILE A 113 7.86 18.54 -11.03
C ILE A 113 7.79 18.16 -9.56
N ASP A 114 7.47 19.12 -8.69
CA ASP A 114 7.07 18.79 -7.33
C ASP A 114 5.68 18.13 -7.36
N LEU A 115 5.68 16.80 -7.23
CA LEU A 115 4.47 15.98 -7.29
C LEU A 115 3.52 16.21 -6.10
N THR A 116 3.98 16.91 -5.06
CA THR A 116 3.13 17.27 -3.91
C THR A 116 2.20 18.43 -4.23
N LEU A 117 2.45 19.14 -5.35
CA LEU A 117 1.70 20.32 -5.78
C LEU A 117 1.54 21.38 -4.66
N GLY A 118 2.48 21.44 -3.73
CA GLY A 118 2.45 22.35 -2.58
C GLY A 118 1.49 21.95 -1.45
N MET A 119 0.88 20.76 -1.48
CA MET A 119 -0.09 20.33 -0.46
C MET A 119 0.57 19.82 0.83
N GLY A 120 1.80 19.32 0.75
CA GLY A 120 2.59 18.87 1.91
C GLY A 120 3.38 17.58 1.64
N LYS A 121 4.52 17.41 2.33
CA LYS A 121 5.42 16.25 2.15
C LYS A 121 6.24 15.85 3.38
N ALA A 122 5.89 16.33 4.57
CA ALA A 122 6.67 16.08 5.77
C ALA A 122 5.81 15.97 7.03
N GLY A 123 6.22 15.10 7.95
CA GLY A 123 5.57 14.90 9.23
C GLY A 123 4.23 14.19 9.10
N GLY A 124 4.20 13.12 8.30
CA GLY A 124 3.08 12.20 8.16
C GLY A 124 2.13 12.46 7.00
N PHE A 125 2.49 13.26 5.98
CA PHE A 125 1.70 13.30 4.75
C PHE A 125 1.83 11.97 3.99
N PRO A 126 0.78 11.47 3.32
CA PRO A 126 0.88 10.27 2.50
C PRO A 126 1.83 10.50 1.33
N ALA A 127 2.64 9.49 1.00
CA ALA A 127 3.36 9.48 -0.26
C ALA A 127 2.34 9.37 -1.40
N ASN A 128 2.55 10.12 -2.48
CA ASN A 128 1.62 10.15 -3.60
C ASN A 128 2.31 10.18 -4.97
N SER A 129 1.50 10.17 -6.02
CA SER A 129 1.89 10.34 -7.42
C SER A 129 2.82 9.26 -7.96
N MET A 130 3.14 8.22 -7.20
CA MET A 130 3.87 7.08 -7.73
C MET A 130 2.96 6.23 -8.61
N SER A 131 3.56 5.57 -9.60
CA SER A 131 2.92 4.47 -10.28
C SER A 131 2.81 3.26 -9.34
N GLN A 132 1.95 2.29 -9.70
CA GLN A 132 1.91 1.01 -9.00
C GLN A 132 3.29 0.31 -9.00
N TYR A 133 4.07 0.46 -10.08
CA TYR A 133 5.43 -0.04 -10.17
C TYR A 133 6.34 0.58 -9.09
N GLY A 134 6.27 1.90 -8.90
CA GLY A 134 7.02 2.58 -7.83
C GLY A 134 6.63 2.14 -6.43
N ALA A 135 5.35 1.85 -6.19
CA ALA A 135 4.86 1.33 -4.92
C ALA A 135 5.29 -0.14 -4.67
N LEU A 136 5.29 -0.97 -5.71
CA LEU A 136 5.78 -2.36 -5.64
C LEU A 136 7.29 -2.45 -5.43
N MET A 137 8.05 -1.56 -6.08
CA MET A 137 9.49 -1.47 -5.87
C MET A 137 9.84 -1.00 -4.46
N TYR A 138 9.03 -0.11 -3.86
CA TYR A 138 9.15 0.19 -2.42
C TYR A 138 8.96 -1.06 -1.56
N CYS A 139 7.96 -1.90 -1.86
CA CYS A 139 7.75 -3.16 -1.15
C CYS A 139 8.96 -4.11 -1.29
N LYS A 140 9.52 -4.24 -2.51
CA LYS A 140 10.72 -5.05 -2.79
C LYS A 140 11.94 -4.52 -2.04
N TRP A 141 12.12 -3.21 -2.01
CA TRP A 141 13.16 -2.55 -1.23
C TRP A 141 12.99 -2.82 0.26
N LEU A 142 11.79 -2.62 0.81
CA LEU A 142 11.51 -2.83 2.23
C LEU A 142 11.73 -4.30 2.65
N TYR A 143 11.41 -5.26 1.78
CA TYR A 143 11.76 -6.66 1.96
C TYR A 143 13.27 -6.86 2.06
N ALA A 144 14.06 -6.30 1.12
CA ALA A 144 15.52 -6.39 1.17
C ALA A 144 16.11 -5.73 2.43
N LYS A 145 15.47 -4.69 2.96
CA LYS A 145 15.89 -4.01 4.20
C LYS A 145 15.62 -4.82 5.45
N THR A 146 14.47 -5.48 5.52
CA THR A 146 13.94 -6.04 6.78
C THR A 146 13.99 -7.57 6.83
N GLY A 147 14.12 -8.24 5.68
CA GLY A 147 13.89 -9.68 5.55
C GLY A 147 12.42 -10.10 5.70
N VAL A 148 11.50 -9.13 5.85
CA VAL A 148 10.06 -9.37 6.02
C VAL A 148 9.35 -9.04 4.72
N PHE A 149 8.59 -10.00 4.20
CA PHE A 149 7.89 -9.85 2.94
C PHE A 149 6.69 -8.92 3.07
N TYR A 150 6.77 -7.80 2.37
CA TYR A 150 5.70 -6.82 2.20
C TYR A 150 5.25 -6.76 0.74
N ARG A 151 3.98 -6.41 0.53
CA ARG A 151 3.39 -6.17 -0.78
C ARG A 151 2.23 -5.17 -0.68
N LEU A 152 1.70 -4.75 -1.83
CA LEU A 152 0.40 -4.08 -1.88
C LEU A 152 -0.71 -5.05 -1.46
N PRO A 153 -1.83 -4.58 -0.89
CA PRO A 153 -3.01 -5.42 -0.67
C PRO A 153 -3.60 -5.89 -2.00
N THR A 154 -4.24 -7.05 -2.01
CA THR A 154 -5.23 -7.34 -3.06
C THR A 154 -6.44 -6.42 -2.89
N ALA A 155 -7.21 -6.20 -3.95
CA ALA A 155 -8.43 -5.41 -3.86
C ALA A 155 -9.43 -6.00 -2.84
N ALA A 156 -9.44 -7.32 -2.69
CA ALA A 156 -10.30 -8.01 -1.73
C ALA A 156 -9.79 -7.87 -0.28
N GLU A 157 -8.49 -7.98 -0.04
CA GLU A 157 -7.89 -7.70 1.28
C GLU A 157 -8.15 -6.26 1.70
N TRP A 158 -7.99 -5.31 0.77
CA TRP A 158 -8.25 -3.90 1.02
C TRP A 158 -9.70 -3.68 1.42
N GLU A 159 -10.67 -4.25 0.68
CA GLU A 159 -12.08 -4.07 0.98
C GLU A 159 -12.49 -4.75 2.30
N TYR A 160 -11.96 -5.94 2.56
CA TYR A 160 -12.15 -6.64 3.83
C TYR A 160 -11.68 -5.80 5.02
N ALA A 161 -10.45 -5.29 4.92
CA ALA A 161 -9.85 -4.44 5.93
C ALA A 161 -10.59 -3.11 6.09
N CYS A 162 -11.03 -2.48 4.99
CA CYS A 162 -11.81 -1.26 5.01
C CYS A 162 -13.11 -1.45 5.78
N ARG A 163 -13.85 -2.53 5.46
CA ARG A 163 -15.14 -2.87 6.09
C ARG A 163 -15.01 -3.16 7.58
N ALA A 164 -13.91 -3.77 8.02
CA ALA A 164 -13.68 -4.13 9.41
C ALA A 164 -14.87 -4.85 10.07
N GLY A 165 -15.50 -5.77 9.33
CA GLY A 165 -16.69 -6.53 9.74
C GLY A 165 -18.04 -5.90 9.36
N ALA A 166 -18.08 -4.66 8.88
CA ALA A 166 -19.30 -4.02 8.42
C ALA A 166 -19.82 -4.61 7.10
N LYS A 167 -21.15 -4.67 6.97
CA LYS A 167 -21.85 -5.11 5.74
C LYS A 167 -22.50 -3.95 4.97
N THR A 168 -22.19 -2.72 5.36
CA THR A 168 -22.74 -1.48 4.84
C THR A 168 -21.79 -0.83 3.83
N ALA A 169 -22.23 0.24 3.17
CA ALA A 169 -21.42 0.98 2.19
C ALA A 169 -20.11 1.52 2.81
N TYR A 170 -20.16 2.01 4.05
CA TYR A 170 -19.02 2.51 4.83
C TYR A 170 -18.80 1.64 6.09
N PRO A 171 -17.60 1.63 6.69
CA PRO A 171 -17.33 0.84 7.90
C PRO A 171 -18.13 1.27 9.13
N PHE A 172 -18.62 2.50 9.13
CA PHE A 172 -19.44 3.06 10.21
C PHE A 172 -20.96 3.02 9.92
N GLY A 173 -21.39 2.48 8.78
CA GLY A 173 -22.81 2.39 8.41
C GLY A 173 -23.13 2.96 7.03
N THR A 174 -24.34 3.50 6.87
CA THR A 174 -24.87 4.04 5.61
C THR A 174 -25.09 5.57 5.64
N ASP A 175 -24.92 6.20 6.79
CA ASP A 175 -25.09 7.65 6.97
C ASP A 175 -23.85 8.41 6.46
N GLU A 176 -23.94 8.95 5.24
CA GLU A 176 -22.90 9.76 4.60
C GLU A 176 -22.46 10.97 5.46
N SER A 177 -23.32 11.49 6.36
CA SER A 177 -22.96 12.63 7.21
C SER A 177 -21.85 12.30 8.21
N GLN A 178 -21.62 11.02 8.50
CA GLN A 178 -20.51 10.58 9.35
C GLN A 178 -19.16 10.63 8.63
N LEU A 179 -19.10 10.72 7.30
CA LEU A 179 -17.83 10.67 6.53
C LEU A 179 -16.79 11.67 7.04
N LYS A 180 -17.21 12.87 7.44
CA LYS A 180 -16.31 13.92 7.96
C LYS A 180 -15.53 13.52 9.21
N LYS A 181 -15.98 12.47 9.91
CA LYS A 181 -15.28 11.92 11.08
C LYS A 181 -14.19 10.90 10.70
N TYR A 182 -14.24 10.34 9.49
CA TYR A 182 -13.41 9.20 9.07
C TYR A 182 -12.59 9.46 7.80
N ALA A 183 -12.94 10.48 7.01
CA ALA A 183 -12.37 10.71 5.68
C ALA A 183 -12.09 12.18 5.41
N TRP A 184 -10.95 12.43 4.75
CA TRP A 184 -10.71 13.68 4.03
C TRP A 184 -11.20 13.52 2.60
N PHE A 185 -12.24 14.25 2.22
CA PHE A 185 -12.89 14.14 0.91
C PHE A 185 -13.38 15.52 0.45
N LYS A 186 -14.04 15.59 -0.70
CA LYS A 186 -14.39 16.87 -1.36
C LYS A 186 -15.04 17.91 -0.42
N GLU A 187 -15.84 17.47 0.55
CA GLU A 187 -16.55 18.41 1.44
C GLU A 187 -15.73 19.00 2.60
N ASN A 188 -14.65 18.35 3.03
CA ASN A 188 -13.88 18.80 4.20
C ASN A 188 -12.37 18.89 3.97
N SER A 189 -11.85 18.41 2.85
CA SER A 189 -10.41 18.38 2.57
C SER A 189 -9.85 19.77 2.26
N GLY A 190 -10.66 20.68 1.71
CA GLY A 190 -10.16 21.93 1.14
C GLY A 190 -9.27 21.69 -0.09
N GLU A 191 -9.62 20.69 -0.91
CA GLU A 191 -8.95 20.34 -2.17
C GLU A 191 -7.47 19.94 -2.01
N LYS A 192 -7.13 19.35 -0.86
CA LYS A 192 -5.79 18.84 -0.56
C LYS A 192 -5.84 17.55 0.26
N TYR A 193 -4.84 16.69 0.09
CA TYR A 193 -4.60 15.60 1.02
C TYR A 193 -4.01 16.14 2.34
N HIS A 194 -4.14 15.37 3.41
CA HIS A 194 -3.78 15.75 4.78
C HIS A 194 -2.79 14.75 5.37
N LYS A 195 -2.30 15.04 6.57
CA LYS A 195 -1.49 14.08 7.31
C LYS A 195 -2.35 12.88 7.67
N VAL A 196 -1.75 11.69 7.62
CA VAL A 196 -2.39 10.45 8.00
C VAL A 196 -2.81 10.47 9.47
N ALA A 197 -3.83 9.68 9.80
CA ALA A 197 -4.35 9.48 11.15
C ALA A 197 -4.82 10.77 11.88
N GLN A 198 -5.35 11.74 11.13
CA GLN A 198 -5.96 12.95 11.70
C GLN A 198 -7.47 12.81 11.97
N LEU A 199 -8.10 11.78 11.42
CA LEU A 199 -9.51 11.45 11.63
C LEU A 199 -9.66 10.09 12.33
N GLN A 200 -10.89 9.63 12.54
CA GLN A 200 -11.16 8.39 13.25
C GLN A 200 -10.77 7.17 12.40
N PRO A 201 -10.18 6.12 13.01
CA PRO A 201 -9.96 4.86 12.32
C PRO A 201 -11.26 4.06 12.21
N ASN A 202 -11.24 3.01 11.38
CA ASN A 202 -12.28 1.99 11.42
C ASN A 202 -12.14 1.08 12.67
N ALA A 203 -13.04 0.10 12.82
CA ALA A 203 -13.10 -0.78 13.98
C ALA A 203 -11.82 -1.63 14.22
N TRP A 204 -10.92 -1.73 13.24
CA TRP A 204 -9.66 -2.46 13.34
C TRP A 204 -8.43 -1.54 13.51
N GLY A 205 -8.65 -0.25 13.71
CA GLY A 205 -7.56 0.71 13.94
C GLY A 205 -6.83 1.11 12.66
N LEU A 206 -7.46 0.94 11.49
CA LEU A 206 -6.96 1.43 10.21
C LEU A 206 -7.51 2.82 9.94
N TYR A 207 -6.62 3.76 9.67
CA TYR A 207 -6.91 5.15 9.38
C TYR A 207 -6.92 5.39 7.86
N ASP A 208 -7.67 6.41 7.46
CA ASP A 208 -7.68 6.93 6.10
C ASP A 208 -8.00 5.86 5.04
N MET A 209 -8.72 4.79 5.44
CA MET A 209 -9.24 3.80 4.48
C MET A 209 -10.24 4.43 3.50
N LEU A 210 -10.78 5.61 3.84
CA LEU A 210 -11.70 6.37 3.01
C LEU A 210 -11.13 7.78 2.79
N GLY A 211 -11.04 8.22 1.54
CA GLY A 211 -10.54 9.54 1.19
C GLY A 211 -9.02 9.67 1.38
N ASN A 212 -8.57 10.87 1.73
CA ASN A 212 -7.16 11.27 1.73
C ASN A 212 -6.49 10.99 0.37
N VAL A 213 -5.70 9.93 0.21
CA VAL A 213 -5.28 9.48 -1.12
C VAL A 213 -5.86 8.10 -1.44
N ALA A 214 -6.26 7.92 -2.69
CA ALA A 214 -6.69 6.63 -3.17
C ALA A 214 -5.48 5.68 -3.22
N GLU A 215 -5.70 4.38 -3.05
CA GLU A 215 -4.61 3.44 -2.79
C GLU A 215 -4.46 2.39 -3.89
N TRP A 216 -3.21 2.22 -4.37
CA TRP A 216 -2.85 1.11 -5.24
C TRP A 216 -3.10 -0.25 -4.58
N THR A 217 -3.72 -1.16 -5.33
CA THR A 217 -3.81 -2.59 -4.99
C THR A 217 -3.01 -3.43 -5.99
N LEU A 218 -2.84 -4.73 -5.77
CA LEU A 218 -2.15 -5.63 -6.71
C LEU A 218 -2.89 -5.85 -8.03
N ASP A 219 -4.22 -5.81 -7.97
CA ASP A 219 -5.09 -6.37 -8.99
C ASP A 219 -5.00 -5.63 -10.34
N GLN A 220 -4.99 -6.43 -11.42
CA GLN A 220 -5.40 -5.98 -12.74
C GLN A 220 -6.87 -5.54 -12.66
N TYR A 221 -7.18 -4.37 -13.21
CA TYR A 221 -8.58 -3.98 -13.35
C TYR A 221 -9.26 -4.83 -14.41
N ASP A 222 -10.32 -5.53 -13.98
CA ASP A 222 -11.32 -6.19 -14.79
C ASP A 222 -12.71 -5.75 -14.28
N GLU A 223 -13.58 -5.34 -15.21
CA GLU A 223 -14.98 -4.98 -14.92
C GLU A 223 -15.73 -6.15 -14.30
N SER A 224 -15.41 -7.38 -14.73
CA SER A 224 -15.98 -8.62 -14.20
C SER A 224 -15.19 -9.18 -13.01
N GLY A 225 -14.18 -8.47 -12.49
CA GLY A 225 -13.28 -8.98 -11.46
C GLY A 225 -14.00 -9.44 -10.18
N VAL A 226 -15.02 -8.69 -9.73
CA VAL A 226 -15.85 -9.10 -8.58
C VAL A 226 -16.71 -10.31 -8.95
N ALA A 227 -17.35 -10.28 -10.12
CA ALA A 227 -18.16 -11.39 -10.63
C ALA A 227 -17.36 -12.69 -10.79
N ASN A 228 -16.07 -12.59 -11.07
CA ASN A 228 -15.17 -13.71 -11.33
C ASN A 228 -14.29 -14.08 -10.12
N ALA A 229 -14.45 -13.38 -8.99
CA ALA A 229 -13.66 -13.64 -7.79
C ALA A 229 -13.76 -15.11 -7.36
N THR A 230 -12.61 -15.68 -7.03
CA THR A 230 -12.46 -17.00 -6.42
C THR A 230 -12.93 -16.98 -4.96
N ALA A 231 -13.18 -18.16 -4.39
CA ALA A 231 -13.73 -18.28 -3.04
C ALA A 231 -12.73 -17.93 -1.92
N THR A 232 -11.43 -18.09 -2.16
CA THR A 232 -10.37 -17.89 -1.17
C THR A 232 -9.30 -16.97 -1.74
N ASP A 233 -8.89 -15.97 -0.94
CA ASP A 233 -7.89 -14.95 -1.25
C ASP A 233 -7.94 -14.46 -2.71
N PRO A 234 -9.11 -13.98 -3.18
CA PRO A 234 -9.27 -13.62 -4.57
C PRO A 234 -8.43 -12.40 -4.92
N TRP A 235 -7.77 -12.50 -6.07
CA TRP A 235 -7.17 -11.35 -6.73
C TRP A 235 -7.02 -11.64 -8.22
N THR A 236 -7.03 -10.56 -9.01
CA THR A 236 -6.88 -10.64 -10.47
C THR A 236 -5.41 -10.43 -10.83
N MET A 237 -4.73 -11.52 -11.18
CA MET A 237 -3.33 -11.47 -11.62
C MET A 237 -3.14 -10.47 -12.77
N PRO A 238 -2.09 -9.63 -12.75
CA PRO A 238 -1.66 -8.85 -13.90
C PRO A 238 -1.54 -9.70 -15.16
N VAL A 239 -2.14 -9.24 -16.26
CA VAL A 239 -1.95 -9.78 -17.62
C VAL A 239 -1.50 -8.71 -18.60
N ALA A 240 -1.68 -7.43 -18.24
CA ALA A 240 -1.21 -6.28 -18.98
C ALA A 240 -0.44 -5.31 -18.07
N LYS A 241 0.22 -4.30 -18.64
CA LYS A 241 0.99 -3.30 -17.88
C LYS A 241 0.13 -2.27 -17.15
N MET A 242 -1.08 -2.03 -17.67
CA MET A 242 -1.95 -0.97 -17.20
C MET A 242 -3.39 -1.45 -17.01
N SER A 243 -4.18 -0.51 -16.46
CA SER A 243 -5.46 -0.73 -15.79
C SER A 243 -5.25 -1.57 -14.52
N ARG A 244 -5.09 -0.89 -13.40
CA ARG A 244 -4.98 -1.48 -12.06
C ARG A 244 -6.15 -1.01 -11.24
N VAL A 245 -6.52 -1.83 -10.25
CA VAL A 245 -7.56 -1.45 -9.29
C VAL A 245 -6.97 -0.52 -8.24
N ILE A 246 -7.68 0.57 -8.00
CA ILE A 246 -7.42 1.55 -6.94
C ILE A 246 -8.66 1.61 -6.05
N LYS A 247 -8.46 1.82 -4.75
CA LYS A 247 -9.52 1.79 -3.73
C LYS A 247 -9.47 3.03 -2.84
N GLY A 248 -10.52 3.25 -2.05
CA GLY A 248 -10.58 4.29 -0.99
C GLY A 248 -11.18 5.63 -1.39
N GLY A 249 -11.10 6.01 -2.67
CA GLY A 249 -11.38 7.38 -3.10
C GLY A 249 -10.30 8.34 -2.58
N ASN A 250 -10.41 9.62 -2.90
CA ASN A 250 -9.40 10.62 -2.52
C ASN A 250 -10.00 11.92 -1.98
N TYR A 251 -9.12 12.83 -1.57
CA TYR A 251 -9.46 14.13 -1.01
C TYR A 251 -10.37 15.01 -1.88
N ASN A 252 -10.44 14.76 -3.19
CA ASN A 252 -11.26 15.50 -4.14
C ASN A 252 -12.52 14.74 -4.59
N ASP A 253 -12.71 13.52 -4.11
CA ASP A 253 -13.86 12.68 -4.47
C ASP A 253 -15.09 12.99 -3.61
N ALA A 254 -16.27 12.79 -4.21
CA ALA A 254 -17.54 12.83 -3.49
C ALA A 254 -17.83 11.50 -2.77
N ALA A 255 -18.72 11.52 -1.78
CA ALA A 255 -19.08 10.38 -0.94
C ALA A 255 -19.25 9.02 -1.67
N PRO A 256 -19.92 8.92 -2.83
CA PRO A 256 -20.09 7.63 -3.51
C PRO A 256 -18.80 6.91 -3.90
N ALA A 257 -17.72 7.64 -4.15
CA ALA A 257 -16.41 7.06 -4.50
C ALA A 257 -15.62 6.59 -3.27
N LEU A 258 -16.05 6.98 -2.06
CA LEU A 258 -15.46 6.56 -0.79
C LEU A 258 -16.13 5.32 -0.20
N ARG A 259 -17.09 4.69 -0.90
CA ARG A 259 -17.69 3.44 -0.40
C ARG A 259 -16.64 2.33 -0.38
N SER A 260 -16.75 1.41 0.56
CA SER A 260 -15.81 0.29 0.72
C SER A 260 -15.70 -0.55 -0.56
N ALA A 261 -16.82 -0.72 -1.28
CA ALA A 261 -16.90 -1.45 -2.54
C ALA A 261 -16.43 -0.67 -3.78
N ALA A 262 -16.33 0.66 -3.71
CA ALA A 262 -15.99 1.48 -4.88
C ALA A 262 -14.61 1.11 -5.44
N ARG A 263 -14.50 1.09 -6.76
CA ARG A 263 -13.28 0.73 -7.50
C ARG A 263 -12.97 1.85 -8.48
N LEU A 264 -11.71 2.23 -8.56
CA LEU A 264 -11.20 3.14 -9.58
C LEU A 264 -10.24 2.38 -10.49
N LYS A 265 -10.43 2.53 -11.81
CA LYS A 265 -9.53 2.01 -12.83
C LYS A 265 -8.40 3.01 -13.09
N SER A 266 -7.16 2.52 -13.13
CA SER A 266 -6.05 3.40 -13.52
C SER A 266 -6.08 3.80 -15.00
N ASP A 267 -5.71 5.06 -15.26
CA ASP A 267 -5.75 5.64 -16.61
C ASP A 267 -4.34 6.04 -17.10
N PRO A 268 -3.90 5.60 -18.29
CA PRO A 268 -2.63 6.05 -18.89
C PRO A 268 -2.50 7.56 -19.06
N VAL A 269 -3.63 8.29 -19.13
CA VAL A 269 -3.62 9.76 -19.24
C VAL A 269 -2.96 10.42 -18.03
N TRP A 270 -2.86 9.72 -16.89
CA TRP A 270 -2.30 10.27 -15.66
C TRP A 270 -0.80 10.54 -15.70
N ASN A 271 -0.11 10.03 -16.71
CA ASN A 271 1.29 10.39 -16.93
C ASN A 271 1.47 11.22 -18.21
N ARG A 272 0.39 11.79 -18.77
CA ARG A 272 0.43 12.49 -20.05
C ARG A 272 1.26 13.77 -20.00
N ARG A 273 1.24 14.53 -18.90
CA ARG A 273 2.06 15.77 -18.79
C ARG A 273 3.53 15.54 -18.45
N ASP A 274 3.96 14.30 -18.17
CA ASP A 274 5.38 14.01 -17.98
C ASP A 274 6.18 14.30 -19.27
N PRO A 275 7.14 15.24 -19.22
CA PRO A 275 7.92 15.65 -20.38
C PRO A 275 9.03 14.67 -20.76
N GLN A 276 9.34 13.66 -19.94
CA GLN A 276 10.39 12.69 -20.23
C GLN A 276 10.02 11.79 -21.43
N ILE A 277 11.01 11.43 -22.24
CA ILE A 277 10.88 10.49 -23.37
C ILE A 277 11.96 9.40 -23.23
N PRO A 278 11.59 8.14 -22.95
CA PRO A 278 10.26 7.69 -22.53
C PRO A 278 9.83 8.33 -21.20
N LYS A 279 8.53 8.57 -21.01
CA LYS A 279 7.91 8.96 -19.71
C LYS A 279 8.43 8.11 -18.54
N SER A 280 8.35 8.61 -17.33
CA SER A 280 8.69 7.86 -16.14
C SER A 280 7.81 6.61 -15.97
N SER A 281 8.44 5.50 -15.60
CA SER A 281 7.74 4.32 -15.07
C SER A 281 7.44 4.45 -13.58
N TRP A 282 7.98 5.47 -12.92
CA TRP A 282 7.94 5.67 -11.47
C TRP A 282 6.81 6.57 -11.01
N TRP A 283 6.44 7.54 -11.84
CA TRP A 283 5.57 8.64 -11.46
C TRP A 283 4.36 8.78 -12.40
N ASN A 284 3.30 9.36 -11.87
CA ASN A 284 2.12 9.83 -12.58
C ASN A 284 1.99 11.34 -12.34
N ALA A 285 2.40 12.15 -13.31
CA ALA A 285 2.40 13.62 -13.18
C ALA A 285 1.01 14.24 -12.91
N ASP A 286 -0.06 13.52 -13.22
CA ASP A 286 -1.45 14.00 -13.19
C ASP A 286 -2.32 13.24 -12.19
N ALA A 287 -1.72 12.43 -11.31
CA ALA A 287 -2.43 11.70 -10.26
C ALA A 287 -1.86 11.94 -8.85
N PRO A 288 -1.87 13.21 -8.37
CA PRO A 288 -1.42 13.56 -7.01
C PRO A 288 -2.28 12.96 -5.89
N PHE A 289 -3.41 12.38 -6.26
CA PHE A 289 -4.42 11.82 -5.38
C PHE A 289 -4.24 10.31 -5.12
N ILE A 290 -3.17 9.69 -5.64
CA ILE A 290 -2.92 8.26 -5.48
C ILE A 290 -1.66 8.01 -4.67
N GLY A 291 -1.81 7.27 -3.58
CA GLY A 291 -0.74 6.69 -2.77
C GLY A 291 -0.89 5.17 -2.68
N PHE A 292 -0.49 4.59 -1.55
CA PHE A 292 -0.64 3.17 -1.28
C PHE A 292 -0.47 2.87 0.20
N ARG A 293 -0.87 1.67 0.60
CA ARG A 293 -0.47 1.05 1.86
C ARG A 293 0.13 -0.33 1.63
N ILE A 294 0.81 -0.85 2.64
CA ILE A 294 1.46 -2.16 2.59
C ILE A 294 0.73 -3.18 3.44
N VAL A 295 0.84 -4.44 3.03
CA VAL A 295 0.44 -5.61 3.81
C VAL A 295 1.60 -6.58 3.96
N ARG A 296 1.51 -7.40 4.99
CA ARG A 296 2.42 -8.50 5.31
C ARG A 296 1.59 -9.77 5.54
N PRO A 297 1.68 -10.80 4.69
CA PRO A 297 0.98 -12.06 4.90
C PRO A 297 1.32 -12.71 6.25
N ALA A 298 0.34 -13.33 6.92
CA ALA A 298 0.59 -13.97 8.22
C ALA A 298 1.64 -15.07 8.11
N LYS A 299 1.48 -15.93 7.10
CA LYS A 299 2.49 -16.89 6.66
C LYS A 299 3.41 -16.20 5.65
N GLN A 300 4.66 -15.98 6.05
CA GLN A 300 5.67 -15.45 5.15
C GLN A 300 6.02 -16.47 4.07
N PRO A 301 6.20 -16.04 2.81
CA PRO A 301 6.73 -16.91 1.75
C PRO A 301 8.19 -17.29 2.06
N THR A 302 8.69 -18.34 1.39
CA THR A 302 10.14 -18.57 1.34
C THR A 302 10.84 -17.47 0.55
N PRO A 303 12.17 -17.29 0.69
CA PRO A 303 12.91 -16.33 -0.12
C PRO A 303 12.72 -16.54 -1.63
N GLU A 304 12.70 -17.79 -2.10
CA GLU A 304 12.51 -18.14 -3.50
C GLU A 304 11.09 -17.78 -4.00
N GLU A 305 10.08 -18.01 -3.16
CA GLU A 305 8.70 -17.61 -3.45
C GLU A 305 8.55 -16.07 -3.51
N ALA A 306 9.23 -15.34 -2.61
CA ALA A 306 9.24 -13.89 -2.60
C ALA A 306 9.93 -13.30 -3.83
N GLU A 307 11.07 -13.86 -4.24
CA GLU A 307 11.80 -13.46 -5.45
C GLU A 307 10.94 -13.69 -6.69
N LYS A 308 10.37 -14.89 -6.82
CA LYS A 308 9.45 -15.23 -7.92
C LYS A 308 8.25 -14.29 -7.98
N PHE A 309 7.66 -13.94 -6.84
CA PHE A 309 6.57 -12.98 -6.79
C PHE A 309 6.97 -11.62 -7.40
N PHE A 310 8.12 -11.08 -6.99
CA PHE A 310 8.59 -9.81 -7.54
C PHE A 310 8.94 -9.91 -9.03
N GLU A 311 9.52 -11.02 -9.48
CA GLU A 311 9.79 -11.24 -10.91
C GLU A 311 8.50 -11.25 -11.73
N GLU A 312 7.47 -11.94 -11.26
CA GLU A 312 6.19 -12.08 -11.97
C GLU A 312 5.38 -10.78 -11.99
N ILE A 313 5.40 -10.01 -10.90
CA ILE A 313 4.54 -8.82 -10.74
C ILE A 313 5.25 -7.53 -11.16
N ILE A 314 6.58 -7.46 -11.05
CA ILE A 314 7.37 -6.27 -11.38
C ILE A 314 8.11 -6.48 -12.69
N ASP A 315 9.00 -7.47 -12.75
CA ASP A 315 10.00 -7.56 -13.81
C ASP A 315 9.40 -8.00 -15.15
N LYS A 316 8.38 -8.87 -15.13
CA LYS A 316 7.63 -9.28 -16.33
C LYS A 316 6.98 -8.10 -17.08
N TYR A 317 6.64 -7.03 -16.37
CA TYR A 317 5.97 -5.86 -16.95
C TYR A 317 6.93 -4.67 -17.20
N LYS A 318 8.22 -4.83 -16.86
CA LYS A 318 9.29 -3.85 -17.10
C LYS A 318 9.58 -3.66 -18.59
N GLY A 319 9.95 -2.46 -19.03
CA GLY A 319 10.81 -2.27 -20.21
C GLY A 319 10.23 -2.33 -21.64
N SER A 320 8.93 -2.31 -21.87
CA SER A 320 8.37 -2.08 -23.24
C SER A 320 7.01 -1.41 -23.16
N ARG A 321 6.87 -0.25 -23.77
CA ARG A 321 5.59 0.49 -23.72
C ARG A 321 4.59 -0.11 -24.69
#